data_AF-A0A354GRT2-F1
#
_entry.id   AF-A0A354GRT2-F1
#
_cell.length_a   1.000
_cell.length_b   1.000
_cell.length_c   1.000
_cell.angle_alpha   90.00
_cell.angle_beta   90.00
_cell.angle_gamma   90.00
#
_symmetry.space_group_name_H-M   'P 1'
#
loop_
_entity.id
_entity.type
_entity.pdbx_description
1 polymer ?
#
loop_
_entity_poly.entity_id
_entity_poly.type
_entity_poly.pdbx_seq_one_letter_code
_entity_poly.pdbx_strand_id
1 'polypeptide(L)'
;MSIITGSVDHLGAAVDVLVGVSRAREEKLRKVGHSVPPAIPLRLVIDTGSFSTALSSAIFPKLGIGRIYRTPVHTTLTTQDNPHLADVFDVSITLVSGMDQMVISSVPILSSPSCSLDAPTNGILGRTY
;
A
#
# COMPACT_ATOMS: atom_id res chain seq x y z
N MET A 1 15.31 -17.65 -4.61
CA MET A 1 14.33 -18.25 -3.68
C MET A 1 13.08 -17.38 -3.71
N SER A 2 11.89 -17.95 -3.92
CA SER A 2 10.64 -17.20 -3.91
C SER A 2 10.23 -16.86 -2.48
N ILE A 3 9.71 -15.65 -2.26
CA ILE A 3 9.26 -15.17 -0.94
C ILE A 3 7.79 -15.52 -0.71
N ILE A 4 7.00 -15.63 -1.77
CA ILE A 4 5.58 -16.00 -1.73
C ILE A 4 5.32 -17.02 -2.84
N THR A 5 4.47 -18.01 -2.55
CA THR A 5 3.95 -18.97 -3.53
C THR A 5 2.43 -18.98 -3.43
N GLY A 6 1.72 -18.91 -4.56
CA GLY A 6 0.26 -18.89 -4.60
C GLY A 6 -0.29 -19.11 -6.00
N SER A 7 -1.59 -19.38 -6.10
CA SER A 7 -2.29 -19.51 -7.38
C SER A 7 -2.67 -18.14 -7.94
N VAL A 8 -2.56 -17.99 -9.26
CA VAL A 8 -3.15 -16.86 -10.00
C VAL A 8 -4.60 -17.24 -10.30
N ASP A 9 -5.55 -16.44 -9.83
CA ASP A 9 -6.98 -16.67 -10.06
C ASP A 9 -7.58 -15.58 -10.97
N HIS A 10 -8.92 -15.51 -11.04
CA HIS A 10 -9.63 -14.52 -11.85
C HIS A 10 -9.45 -13.07 -11.37
N LEU A 11 -8.97 -12.84 -10.13
CA LEU A 11 -8.57 -11.53 -9.60
C LEU A 11 -7.10 -11.21 -9.89
N GLY A 12 -6.35 -12.16 -10.45
CA GLY A 12 -4.94 -12.05 -10.77
C GLY A 12 -4.04 -12.71 -9.72
N ALA A 13 -2.77 -12.31 -9.70
CA ALA A 13 -1.81 -12.75 -8.70
C ALA A 13 -1.97 -11.88 -7.45
N ALA A 14 -2.78 -12.31 -6.49
CA ALA A 14 -3.04 -11.54 -5.28
C ALA A 14 -2.24 -12.05 -4.07
N VAL A 15 -1.85 -11.15 -3.17
CA VAL A 15 -1.12 -11.45 -1.94
C VAL A 15 -1.76 -10.77 -0.74
N ASP A 16 -1.80 -11.49 0.38
CA ASP A 16 -2.26 -10.94 1.65
C ASP A 16 -1.09 -10.22 2.35
N VAL A 17 -1.36 -9.02 2.82
CA VAL A 17 -0.37 -8.14 3.44
C VAL A 17 -0.92 -7.50 4.71
N LEU A 18 -0.04 -7.08 5.60
CA LEU A 18 -0.38 -6.15 6.67
C LEU A 18 0.20 -4.78 6.33
N VAL A 19 -0.62 -3.74 6.36
CA VAL A 19 -0.17 -2.36 6.14
C VAL A 19 -0.18 -1.60 7.45
N GLY A 20 1.00 -1.15 7.88
CA GLY A 20 1.19 -0.39 9.11
C GLY A 20 1.71 1.02 8.84
N VAL A 21 1.94 1.77 9.91
CA VAL A 21 2.72 3.02 9.80
C VAL A 21 4.18 2.68 9.45
N SER A 22 4.90 3.60 8.80
CA SER A 22 6.32 3.38 8.52
C SER A 22 7.15 3.29 9.79
N ARG A 23 8.32 2.63 9.71
CA ARG A 23 9.21 2.43 10.86
C ARG A 23 9.61 3.73 11.54
N ALA A 24 9.93 4.78 10.77
CA ALA A 24 10.27 6.08 11.33
C ALA A 24 9.12 6.67 12.16
N ARG A 25 7.87 6.46 11.72
CA ARG A 25 6.69 6.91 12.46
C ARG A 25 6.39 6.04 13.67
N GLU A 26 6.53 4.72 13.55
CA GLU A 26 6.45 3.78 14.66
C GLU A 26 7.42 4.16 15.79
N GLU A 27 8.70 4.36 15.45
CA GLU A 27 9.75 4.75 16.40
C GLU A 27 9.43 6.11 17.05
N LYS A 28 8.94 7.08 16.27
CA LYS A 28 8.53 8.39 16.80
C LYS A 28 7.38 8.26 17.79
N LEU A 29 6.31 7.52 17.44
CA LEU A 29 5.15 7.30 18.32
C LEU A 29 5.57 6.64 19.64
N ARG A 30 6.40 5.59 19.57
CA ARG A 30 6.94 4.92 20.77
C ARG A 30 7.77 5.87 21.63
N LYS A 31 8.65 6.67 21.02
CA LYS A 31 9.52 7.62 21.73
C LYS A 31 8.73 8.66 22.53
N VAL A 32 7.56 9.07 22.04
CA VAL A 32 6.68 10.03 22.74
C VAL A 32 5.60 9.36 23.60
N GLY A 33 5.68 8.03 23.82
CA GLY A 33 4.73 7.29 24.65
C GLY A 33 3.33 7.13 24.05
N HIS A 34 3.17 7.38 22.75
CA HIS A 34 1.90 7.15 22.06
C HIS A 34 1.80 5.70 21.56
N SER A 35 0.59 5.16 21.50
CA SER A 35 0.32 3.86 20.90
C SER A 35 0.59 3.90 19.39
N VAL A 36 1.10 2.79 18.86
CA VAL A 36 1.24 2.57 17.42
C VAL A 36 -0.09 1.99 16.91
N PRO A 37 -0.71 2.59 15.88
CA PRO A 37 -1.92 2.02 15.27
C PRO A 37 -1.67 0.58 14.80
N PRO A 38 -2.62 -0.34 15.00
CA PRO A 38 -2.48 -1.70 14.52
C PRO A 38 -2.39 -1.72 12.99
N ALA A 39 -1.60 -2.65 12.46
CA ALA A 39 -1.54 -2.87 11.02
C ALA A 39 -2.89 -3.38 10.49
N ILE A 40 -3.25 -2.96 9.29
CA ILE A 40 -4.52 -3.30 8.64
C ILE A 40 -4.27 -4.43 7.65
N PRO A 41 -4.95 -5.58 7.77
CA PRO A 41 -4.84 -6.65 6.79
C PRO A 41 -5.51 -6.23 5.48
N LEU A 42 -4.82 -6.40 4.36
CA LEU A 42 -5.29 -6.09 3.02
C LEU A 42 -4.92 -7.21 2.05
N ARG A 43 -5.65 -7.30 0.95
CA ARG A 43 -5.31 -8.15 -0.19
C ARG A 43 -4.98 -7.30 -1.41
N LEU A 44 -3.76 -7.44 -1.95
CA LEU A 44 -3.27 -6.62 -3.06
C LEU A 44 -3.02 -7.47 -4.30
N VAL A 45 -3.38 -6.94 -5.47
CA VAL A 45 -3.02 -7.56 -6.76
C VAL A 45 -1.60 -7.14 -7.13
N ILE A 46 -0.73 -8.10 -7.43
CA ILE A 46 0.59 -7.82 -8.00
C ILE A 46 0.39 -7.26 -9.41
N ASP A 47 0.77 -6.01 -9.61
CA ASP A 47 0.72 -5.32 -10.89
C ASP A 47 2.14 -4.96 -11.32
N THR A 48 2.76 -5.85 -12.10
CA THR A 48 4.11 -5.63 -12.65
C THR A 48 4.16 -4.50 -13.68
N GLY A 49 3.01 -4.12 -14.26
CA GLY A 49 2.89 -2.99 -15.18
C GLY A 49 2.96 -1.65 -14.46
N SER A 50 2.59 -1.61 -13.18
CA SER A 50 2.65 -0.40 -12.37
C SER A 50 4.04 -0.13 -11.81
N PHE A 51 4.44 1.15 -11.86
CA PHE A 51 5.64 1.69 -11.19
C PHE A 51 5.34 2.18 -9.77
N SER A 52 4.14 1.97 -9.27
CA SER A 52 3.74 2.44 -7.95
C SER A 52 2.72 1.51 -7.31
N THR A 53 2.82 1.39 -5.99
CA THR A 53 1.83 0.71 -5.17
C THR A 53 0.73 1.70 -4.82
N ALA A 54 -0.53 1.29 -4.97
CA ALA A 54 -1.69 2.13 -4.68
C ALA A 54 -2.68 1.38 -3.81
N LEU A 55 -3.20 2.05 -2.78
CA LEU A 55 -4.12 1.47 -1.79
C LEU A 55 -5.40 2.30 -1.70
N SER A 56 -6.49 1.67 -1.23
CA SER A 56 -7.74 2.37 -0.94
C SER A 56 -7.52 3.58 -0.03
N SER A 57 -8.01 4.76 -0.45
CA SER A 57 -7.88 6.00 0.33
C SER A 57 -8.39 5.90 1.78
N ALA A 58 -9.31 4.97 2.05
CA ALA A 58 -9.89 4.74 3.36
C ALA A 58 -8.90 4.17 4.40
N ILE A 59 -7.72 3.65 4.00
CA ILE A 59 -6.75 3.10 4.96
C ILE A 59 -6.02 4.18 5.74
N PHE A 60 -5.72 5.31 5.11
CA PHE A 60 -4.78 6.28 5.68
C PHE A 60 -5.34 6.98 6.93
N PRO A 61 -6.63 7.35 6.96
CA PRO A 61 -7.26 7.84 8.19
C PRO A 61 -7.28 6.78 9.31
N LYS A 62 -7.47 5.49 8.98
CA LYS A 62 -7.46 4.40 9.95
C LYS A 62 -6.07 4.19 10.59
N LEU A 63 -5.01 4.42 9.82
CA LEU A 63 -3.62 4.45 10.32
C LEU A 63 -3.27 5.77 11.02
N GLY A 64 -4.16 6.76 11.02
CA GLY A 64 -3.91 8.08 11.59
C GLY A 64 -2.76 8.84 10.91
N ILE A 65 -2.44 8.53 9.65
CA ILE A 65 -1.33 9.14 8.92
C ILE A 65 -1.81 10.21 7.94
N GLY A 66 -0.98 11.24 7.74
CA GLY A 66 -1.22 12.33 6.80
C GLY A 66 -0.40 12.13 5.53
N ARG A 67 -0.82 12.79 4.45
CA ARG A 67 -0.05 12.79 3.19
C ARG A 67 1.31 13.44 3.39
N ILE A 68 2.29 12.99 2.61
CA ILE A 68 3.63 13.58 2.55
C ILE A 68 3.67 14.61 1.42
N TYR A 69 3.25 14.20 0.23
CA TYR A 69 3.21 15.06 -0.95
C TYR A 69 2.12 14.59 -1.93
N ARG A 70 2.00 15.30 -3.06
CA ARG A 70 1.17 14.91 -4.20
C ARG A 70 2.04 14.65 -5.41
N THR A 71 1.69 13.64 -6.19
CA THR A 71 2.39 13.34 -7.44
C THR A 71 1.40 13.24 -8.60
N PRO A 72 1.76 13.70 -9.81
CA PRO A 72 0.97 13.42 -11.00
C PRO A 72 0.99 11.92 -11.32
N VAL A 73 -0.20 11.38 -11.58
CA VAL A 73 -0.43 10.00 -11.99
C VAL A 73 -1.14 10.02 -13.33
N HIS A 74 -0.54 9.35 -14.30
CA HIS A 74 -1.16 9.10 -15.59
C HIS A 74 -1.86 7.76 -15.59
N THR A 75 -3.14 7.78 -15.95
CA THR A 75 -3.96 6.60 -16.19
C THR A 75 -4.42 6.59 -17.65
N THR A 76 -5.10 5.53 -18.06
CA THR A 76 -5.68 5.43 -19.42
C THR A 76 -6.71 6.53 -19.73
N LEU A 77 -7.22 7.22 -18.70
CA LEU A 77 -8.21 8.29 -18.84
C LEU A 77 -7.62 9.71 -18.78
N THR A 78 -6.31 9.85 -18.53
CA THR A 78 -5.63 11.16 -18.46
C THR A 78 -4.85 11.45 -19.73
N THR A 79 -4.77 12.71 -20.13
CA THR A 79 -3.83 13.16 -21.16
C THR A 79 -2.46 13.44 -20.53
N GLN A 80 -1.43 13.60 -21.37
CA GLN A 80 -0.09 13.97 -20.92
C GLN A 80 -0.08 15.33 -20.19
N ASP A 81 -0.91 16.27 -20.64
CA ASP A 81 -0.97 17.62 -20.06
C ASP A 81 -1.92 17.74 -18.86
N ASN A 82 -2.71 16.70 -18.57
CA ASN A 82 -3.71 16.72 -17.50
C ASN A 82 -3.68 15.42 -16.65
N PRO A 83 -2.60 15.20 -15.87
CA PRO A 83 -2.53 14.08 -14.94
C PRO A 83 -3.50 14.24 -13.75
N HIS A 84 -3.88 13.12 -13.14
CA HIS A 84 -4.53 13.16 -11.84
C HIS A 84 -3.48 13.34 -10.73
N LEU A 85 -3.71 14.29 -9.82
CA LEU A 85 -2.85 14.43 -8.64
C LEU A 85 -3.29 13.42 -7.56
N ALA A 86 -2.40 12.48 -7.24
CA ALA A 86 -2.61 11.51 -6.17
C ALA A 86 -1.84 11.91 -4.91
N ASP A 87 -2.48 11.77 -3.74
CA ASP A 87 -1.81 11.93 -2.44
C ASP A 87 -0.89 10.73 -2.19
N VAL A 88 0.33 10.99 -1.72
CA VAL A 88 1.33 9.98 -1.37
C VAL A 88 1.50 9.89 0.14
N PHE A 89 1.55 8.66 0.65
CA PHE A 89 1.72 8.33 2.07
C PHE A 89 2.92 7.40 2.26
N ASP A 90 3.52 7.39 3.45
CA ASP A 90 4.57 6.45 3.82
C ASP A 90 4.02 5.43 4.82
N VAL A 91 4.15 4.16 4.47
CA VAL A 91 3.63 3.03 5.24
C VAL A 91 4.71 1.95 5.38
N SER A 92 4.48 0.99 6.26
CA SER A 92 5.14 -0.30 6.18
C SER A 92 4.23 -1.31 5.50
N ILE A 93 4.82 -2.24 4.74
CA ILE A 93 4.13 -3.41 4.19
C ILE A 93 4.79 -4.65 4.74
N THR A 94 4.00 -5.52 5.37
CA THR A 94 4.41 -6.86 5.75
C THR A 94 3.75 -7.86 4.81
N LEU A 95 4.56 -8.54 4.00
CA LEU A 95 4.13 -9.68 3.21
C LEU A 95 4.00 -10.89 4.13
N VAL A 96 2.87 -11.60 4.06
CA VAL A 96 2.60 -12.79 4.89
C VAL A 96 2.47 -14.02 4.00
N SER A 97 3.28 -15.05 4.23
CA SER A 97 3.22 -16.32 3.51
C SER A 97 3.41 -17.49 4.48
N GLY A 98 2.29 -18.04 4.97
CA GLY A 98 2.33 -19.07 6.01
C GLY A 98 2.91 -18.52 7.32
N MET A 99 4.02 -19.08 7.78
CA MET A 99 4.75 -18.58 8.96
C MET A 99 5.83 -17.55 8.62
N ASP A 100 6.15 -17.37 7.34
CA ASP A 100 7.17 -16.44 6.90
C ASP A 100 6.60 -15.03 6.75
N GLN A 101 7.39 -14.04 7.17
CA GLN A 101 7.06 -12.63 7.05
C GLN A 101 8.24 -11.86 6.48
N MET A 102 7.94 -10.98 5.51
CA MET A 102 8.90 -10.01 5.00
C MET A 102 8.35 -8.62 5.25
N VAL A 103 9.12 -7.80 5.96
CA VAL A 103 8.74 -6.41 6.26
C VAL A 103 9.51 -5.45 5.35
N ILE A 104 8.76 -4.61 4.65
CA ILE A 104 9.27 -3.43 3.94
C ILE A 104 8.90 -2.22 4.79
N SER A 105 9.89 -1.63 5.44
CA SER A 105 9.70 -0.70 6.56
C SER A 105 9.20 0.71 6.19
N SER A 106 9.38 1.10 4.92
CA SER A 106 8.97 2.39 4.38
C SER A 106 8.70 2.22 2.90
N VAL A 107 7.48 2.50 2.48
CA VAL A 107 7.02 2.37 1.11
C VAL A 107 6.16 3.59 0.78
N PRO A 108 6.48 4.35 -0.28
CA PRO A 108 5.60 5.39 -0.77
C PRO A 108 4.39 4.76 -1.46
N ILE A 109 3.19 5.11 -0.99
CA ILE A 109 1.93 4.58 -1.48
C ILE A 109 1.06 5.69 -2.03
N LEU A 110 0.51 5.47 -3.22
CA LEU A 110 -0.53 6.30 -3.80
C LEU A 110 -1.89 6.01 -3.16
N SER A 111 -2.60 7.07 -2.81
CA SER A 111 -4.00 6.98 -2.45
C SER A 111 -4.86 6.84 -3.69
N SER A 112 -5.65 5.77 -3.75
CA SER A 112 -6.57 5.48 -4.85
C SER A 112 -8.02 5.49 -4.37
N PRO A 113 -8.84 6.46 -4.81
CA PRO A 113 -10.27 6.50 -4.48
C PRO A 113 -11.07 5.41 -5.22
N SER A 114 -10.50 4.85 -6.30
CA SER A 114 -11.12 3.77 -7.07
C SER A 114 -10.98 2.40 -6.38
N CYS A 115 -10.16 2.28 -5.34
CA CYS A 115 -9.99 1.07 -4.54
C CYS A 115 -10.87 1.14 -3.29
N SER A 116 -11.53 0.03 -2.94
CA SER A 116 -12.38 -0.08 -1.75
C SER A 116 -11.83 -1.08 -0.74
N LEU A 117 -12.18 -0.88 0.54
CA LEU A 117 -11.93 -1.87 1.59
C LEU A 117 -12.91 -3.05 1.56
N ASP A 118 -14.08 -2.85 0.96
CA ASP A 118 -15.11 -3.89 0.84
C ASP A 118 -14.96 -4.72 -0.45
N ALA A 119 -13.99 -4.35 -1.31
CA ALA A 119 -13.68 -5.09 -2.52
C ALA A 119 -12.83 -6.33 -2.23
N PRO A 120 -12.86 -7.37 -3.10
CA PRO A 120 -12.00 -8.55 -2.97
C PRO A 120 -10.51 -8.23 -2.92
N THR A 121 -10.11 -7.09 -3.50
CA THR A 121 -8.75 -6.56 -3.45
C THR A 121 -8.80 -5.08 -3.08
N ASN A 122 -7.85 -4.64 -2.27
CA ASN A 122 -7.87 -3.31 -1.64
C ASN A 122 -6.87 -2.34 -2.28
N GLY A 123 -6.20 -2.77 -3.33
CA GLY A 123 -5.17 -2.02 -4.03
C GLY A 123 -4.32 -2.89 -4.94
N ILE A 124 -3.27 -2.28 -5.46
CA ILE A 124 -2.26 -2.91 -6.31
C ILE A 124 -0.89 -2.81 -5.65
N LEU A 125 -0.10 -3.87 -5.77
CA LEU A 125 1.31 -3.91 -5.42
C LEU A 125 2.13 -3.74 -6.70
N GLY A 126 2.63 -2.53 -6.91
CA GLY A 126 3.47 -2.19 -8.05
C GLY A 126 4.95 -2.40 -7.75
N ARG A 127 5.79 -1.94 -8.67
CA ARG A 127 7.23 -1.83 -8.41
C ARG A 127 7.47 -0.64 -7.49
N THR A 128 8.13 -0.85 -6.37
CA THR A 128 8.58 0.22 -5.47
C THR A 128 10.11 0.17 -5.38
N TYR A 129 10.74 1.30 -5.69
CA TYR A 129 12.19 1.52 -5.63
C TYR A 129 12.59 2.12 -4.28
#